data_AF-A0A924KXE2-F1
#
_entry.id   AF-A0A924KXE2-F1
#
_cell.length_a   1.000
_cell.length_b   1.000
_cell.length_c   1.000
_cell.angle_alpha   90.00
_cell.angle_beta   90.00
_cell.angle_gamma   90.00
#
_symmetry.space_group_name_H-M   'P 1'
#
loop_
_entity.id
_entity.type
_entity.pdbx_description
1 polymer ?
#
loop_
_entity_poly.entity_id
_entity_poly.type
_entity_poly.pdbx_seq_one_letter_code
_entity_poly.pdbx_strand_id
1 'polypeptide(L)'
;AQKNDGQILASSGQMQGGEEDAARQYERIRRSESDEANNADASKLQEDVFWFGGGMDLTPFYGFEEDCVHFHQVNKDALDKLKPEYFPRYKKWCDEYFWLKHRNEPRGIGGVFFDDFHYGGFDHAFALQQAVGNAFNDAYAPIVERRKDTPYGQRERDWQLYRRGRYVEFNLVWDRGTHFGLQSGGRTESILASMPPHATWRYNWAPDAGTPEAELLEKYVNGREWV
;
A
#
# COMPACT_ATOMS: atom_id res chain seq x y z
N ALA A 1 29.94 0.07 11.22
CA ALA A 1 29.77 0.18 9.76
C ALA A 1 28.36 -0.29 9.39
N GLN A 2 27.39 0.62 9.37
CA GLN A 2 26.01 0.36 8.94
C GLN A 2 25.96 0.48 7.41
N LYS A 3 26.02 -0.64 6.71
CA LYS A 3 25.77 -0.71 5.26
C LYS A 3 24.46 -1.47 5.07
N ASN A 4 23.41 -0.78 4.65
CA ASN A 4 22.06 -1.25 4.25
C ASN A 4 20.88 -0.62 5.01
N ASP A 5 20.92 0.70 5.25
CA ASP A 5 19.71 1.45 5.60
C ASP A 5 19.00 1.89 4.30
N GLY A 6 18.26 0.94 3.71
CA GLY A 6 17.60 1.05 2.39
C GLY A 6 17.02 2.44 2.09
N GLN A 7 17.36 2.95 0.91
CA GLN A 7 16.97 4.28 0.41
C GLN A 7 15.49 4.38 -0.02
N ILE A 8 14.73 3.29 0.13
CA ILE A 8 13.33 3.20 -0.28
C ILE A 8 12.62 2.24 0.68
N LEU A 9 11.38 2.53 1.03
CA LEU A 9 10.49 1.60 1.73
C LEU A 9 9.44 1.10 0.72
N ALA A 10 9.35 -0.21 0.58
CA ALA A 10 8.25 -0.88 -0.12
C ALA A 10 7.51 -1.75 0.91
N SER A 11 6.19 -1.65 0.94
CA SER A 11 5.35 -2.54 1.73
C SER A 11 4.48 -3.41 0.84
N SER A 12 4.44 -4.71 1.14
CA SER A 12 3.41 -5.64 0.68
C SER A 12 2.69 -6.16 1.92
N GLY A 13 1.39 -5.90 2.03
CA GLY A 13 0.58 -6.36 3.16
C GLY A 13 -0.53 -7.29 2.67
N GLN A 14 -0.76 -8.39 3.40
CA GLN A 14 -2.06 -9.07 3.37
C GLN A 14 -2.88 -8.50 4.53
N MET A 15 -4.04 -7.92 4.23
CA MET A 15 -5.01 -7.56 5.26
C MET A 15 -5.89 -8.78 5.51
N GLN A 16 -5.79 -9.36 6.71
CA GLN A 16 -6.81 -10.27 7.23
C GLN A 16 -7.90 -9.40 7.86
N GLY A 17 -8.98 -9.15 7.12
CA GLY A 17 -10.13 -8.39 7.61
C GLY A 17 -10.86 -9.16 8.72
N GLY A 18 -11.23 -8.45 9.78
CA GLY A 18 -11.82 -9.00 11.00
C GLY A 18 -13.27 -9.45 10.86
N GLU A 19 -13.68 -10.37 11.74
CA GLU A 19 -15.02 -10.98 11.82
C GLU A 19 -16.18 -9.95 11.88
N GLU A 20 -15.94 -8.71 12.33
CA GLU A 20 -16.96 -7.65 12.37
C GLU A 20 -17.31 -7.06 11.00
N ASP A 21 -16.35 -6.99 10.06
CA ASP A 21 -16.64 -6.56 8.68
C ASP A 21 -17.30 -7.70 7.89
N ALA A 22 -16.94 -8.96 8.17
CA ALA A 22 -17.65 -10.13 7.66
C ALA A 22 -19.12 -10.15 8.10
N ALA A 23 -19.43 -9.76 9.34
CA ALA A 23 -20.81 -9.67 9.84
C ALA A 23 -21.62 -8.55 9.18
N ARG A 24 -21.01 -7.38 8.93
CA ARG A 24 -21.64 -6.29 8.16
C ARG A 24 -21.82 -6.65 6.69
N GLN A 25 -20.89 -7.42 6.13
CA GLN A 25 -20.93 -7.95 4.76
C GLN A 25 -22.03 -9.01 4.62
N TYR A 26 -22.18 -9.92 5.59
CA TYR A 26 -23.30 -10.86 5.66
C TYR A 26 -24.65 -10.14 5.67
N GLU A 27 -24.82 -9.10 6.50
CA GLU A 27 -26.03 -8.26 6.50
C GLU A 27 -26.28 -7.57 5.16
N ARG A 28 -25.24 -7.14 4.46
CA ARG A 28 -25.35 -6.44 3.17
C ARG A 28 -25.73 -7.39 2.02
N ILE A 29 -25.12 -8.57 1.97
CA ILE A 29 -25.43 -9.64 1.00
C ILE A 29 -26.82 -10.20 1.26
N ARG A 30 -27.15 -10.49 2.52
CA ARG A 30 -28.48 -10.95 2.93
C ARG A 30 -29.58 -9.95 2.56
N ARG A 31 -29.33 -8.64 2.67
CA ARG A 31 -30.31 -7.61 2.26
C ARG A 31 -30.50 -7.52 0.76
N SER A 32 -29.46 -7.74 -0.05
CA SER A 32 -29.61 -7.79 -1.51
C SER A 32 -30.35 -9.03 -1.99
N GLU A 33 -30.28 -10.14 -1.24
CA GLU A 33 -30.95 -11.40 -1.58
C GLU A 33 -32.36 -11.53 -0.97
N SER A 34 -32.64 -10.82 0.13
CA SER A 34 -33.95 -10.85 0.80
C SER A 34 -35.08 -10.19 0.01
N ASP A 35 -34.75 -9.38 -1.01
CA ASP A 35 -35.74 -8.77 -1.88
C ASP A 35 -36.23 -9.75 -2.99
N GLU A 36 -35.57 -10.90 -3.20
CA GLU A 36 -35.90 -11.82 -4.31
C GLU A 36 -36.45 -13.20 -3.90
N ALA A 37 -36.35 -13.66 -2.66
CA ALA A 37 -36.70 -15.05 -2.35
C ALA A 37 -37.59 -15.23 -1.11
N ASN A 38 -38.90 -15.19 -1.33
CA ASN A 38 -39.86 -15.87 -0.47
C ASN A 38 -39.80 -17.39 -0.77
N ASN A 39 -39.32 -18.15 0.21
CA ASN A 39 -39.69 -19.54 0.50
C ASN A 39 -39.09 -20.66 -0.39
N ALA A 40 -37.92 -21.20 -0.02
CA ALA A 40 -37.62 -22.65 -0.05
C ALA A 40 -36.25 -22.96 0.62
N ASP A 41 -36.24 -23.92 1.55
CA ASP A 41 -35.08 -24.74 1.97
C ASP A 41 -33.83 -23.99 2.49
N ALA A 42 -33.91 -23.48 3.73
CA ALA A 42 -32.79 -22.82 4.44
C ALA A 42 -31.61 -23.75 4.80
N SER A 43 -31.55 -24.97 4.25
CA SER A 43 -30.46 -25.93 4.43
C SER A 43 -29.53 -26.06 3.22
N LYS A 44 -29.76 -25.28 2.15
CA LYS A 44 -28.93 -25.28 0.94
C LYS A 44 -28.06 -24.02 0.85
N LEU A 45 -26.75 -24.27 0.90
CA LEU A 45 -25.66 -23.39 0.49
C LEU A 45 -25.53 -22.09 1.29
N GLN A 46 -25.01 -22.21 2.52
CA GLN A 46 -24.21 -21.12 3.06
C GLN A 46 -22.91 -21.11 2.23
N GLU A 47 -22.89 -20.36 1.12
CA GLU A 47 -21.66 -20.18 0.36
C GLU A 47 -20.61 -19.50 1.26
N ASP A 48 -19.40 -20.06 1.30
CA ASP A 48 -18.31 -19.51 2.10
C ASP A 48 -18.03 -18.07 1.67
N VAL A 49 -18.12 -17.13 2.62
CA VAL A 49 -17.76 -15.73 2.37
C VAL A 49 -16.24 -15.61 2.36
N PHE A 50 -15.68 -15.12 1.27
CA PHE A 50 -14.26 -14.86 1.12
C PHE A 50 -14.00 -13.53 0.43
N TRP A 51 -12.81 -12.98 0.65
CA TRP A 51 -12.26 -11.86 -0.12
C TRP A 51 -10.74 -11.86 -0.02
N PHE A 52 -10.09 -11.16 -0.95
CA PHE A 52 -8.67 -10.87 -0.91
C PHE A 52 -8.45 -9.37 -0.71
N GLY A 53 -7.44 -9.04 0.09
CA GLY A 53 -6.92 -7.69 0.25
C GLY A 53 -5.41 -7.70 0.12
N GLY A 54 -4.87 -6.68 -0.54
CA GLY A 54 -3.44 -6.57 -0.78
C GLY A 54 -3.06 -5.38 -1.63
N GLY A 55 -1.79 -5.37 -2.03
CA GLY A 55 -1.23 -4.28 -2.80
C GLY A 55 0.28 -4.20 -2.66
N MET A 56 0.85 -3.24 -3.36
CA MET A 56 2.23 -2.80 -3.16
C MET A 56 2.33 -1.31 -3.48
N ASP A 57 3.15 -0.60 -2.72
CA ASP A 57 3.41 0.81 -2.92
C ASP A 57 4.88 1.15 -2.68
N LEU A 58 5.32 2.28 -3.25
CA LEU A 58 6.71 2.73 -3.16
C LEU A 58 6.80 4.08 -2.44
N THR A 59 7.63 4.14 -1.39
CA THR A 59 7.93 5.36 -0.65
C THR A 59 9.41 5.74 -0.81
N PRO A 60 9.77 6.52 -1.86
CA PRO A 60 11.14 7.00 -2.05
C PRO A 60 11.48 8.18 -1.11
N PHE A 61 12.77 8.35 -0.82
CA PHE A 61 13.29 9.55 -0.16
C PHE A 61 13.84 10.57 -1.17
N TYR A 62 14.28 10.13 -2.34
CA TYR A 62 14.64 11.01 -3.45
C TYR A 62 13.96 10.52 -4.71
N GLY A 63 13.48 11.45 -5.52
CA GLY A 63 12.74 11.13 -6.73
C GLY A 63 13.65 10.72 -7.88
N PHE A 64 13.35 9.56 -8.48
CA PHE A 64 13.97 9.09 -9.72
C PHE A 64 12.84 8.67 -10.67
N GLU A 65 12.67 9.41 -11.76
CA GLU A 65 11.53 9.20 -12.68
C GLU A 65 11.54 7.80 -13.29
N GLU A 66 12.73 7.28 -13.63
CA GLU A 66 12.88 5.93 -14.16
C GLU A 66 12.45 4.84 -13.18
N ASP A 67 12.60 5.05 -11.87
CA ASP A 67 12.18 4.07 -10.86
C ASP A 67 10.66 4.14 -10.64
N CYS A 68 10.09 5.35 -10.69
CA CYS A 68 8.64 5.54 -10.57
C CYS A 68 7.92 4.90 -11.76
N VAL A 69 8.37 5.18 -12.98
CA VAL A 69 7.84 4.57 -14.21
C VAL A 69 8.01 3.06 -14.18
N HIS A 70 9.20 2.55 -13.83
CA HIS A 70 9.45 1.11 -13.74
C HIS A 70 8.49 0.42 -12.75
N PHE A 71 8.37 0.95 -11.54
CA PHE A 71 7.50 0.38 -10.50
C PHE A 71 6.04 0.31 -10.96
N HIS A 72 5.52 1.40 -11.51
CA HIS A 72 4.13 1.47 -11.97
C HIS A 72 3.89 0.63 -13.23
N GLN A 73 4.84 0.58 -14.16
CA GLN A 73 4.74 -0.25 -15.37
C GLN A 73 4.67 -1.73 -15.03
N VAL A 74 5.51 -2.22 -14.10
CA VAL A 74 5.48 -3.63 -13.69
C VAL A 74 4.13 -4.00 -13.05
N ASN A 75 3.57 -3.12 -12.22
CA ASN A 75 2.24 -3.30 -11.65
C ASN A 75 1.15 -3.34 -12.75
N LYS A 76 1.21 -2.42 -13.72
CA LYS A 76 0.29 -2.36 -14.85
C LYS A 76 0.37 -3.63 -15.69
N ASP A 77 1.57 -4.06 -16.07
CA ASP A 77 1.79 -5.27 -16.88
C ASP A 77 1.31 -6.55 -16.17
N ALA A 78 1.40 -6.60 -14.84
CA ALA A 78 0.87 -7.71 -14.06
C ALA A 78 -0.65 -7.76 -14.07
N LEU A 79 -1.31 -6.60 -13.90
CA LEU A 79 -2.77 -6.51 -13.80
C LEU A 79 -3.48 -6.55 -15.17
N ASP A 80 -2.87 -5.99 -16.22
CA ASP A 80 -3.43 -5.97 -17.58
C ASP A 80 -3.61 -7.39 -18.15
N LYS A 81 -2.83 -8.37 -17.67
CA LYS A 81 -2.99 -9.80 -18.02
C LYS A 81 -4.29 -10.40 -17.49
N LEU A 82 -4.84 -9.83 -16.42
CA LEU A 82 -6.12 -10.23 -15.85
C LEU A 82 -7.24 -9.40 -16.44
N LYS A 83 -7.20 -8.08 -16.23
CA LYS A 83 -8.16 -7.11 -16.76
C LYS A 83 -7.52 -5.72 -16.88
N PRO A 84 -7.57 -5.06 -18.06
CA PRO A 84 -6.98 -3.73 -18.26
C PRO A 84 -7.52 -2.63 -17.32
N GLU A 85 -8.75 -2.78 -16.80
CA GLU A 85 -9.33 -1.82 -15.85
C GLU A 85 -8.78 -1.92 -14.42
N TYR A 86 -8.04 -2.98 -14.08
CA TYR A 86 -7.57 -3.20 -12.71
C TYR A 86 -6.48 -2.23 -12.30
N PHE A 87 -5.46 -2.01 -13.13
CA PHE A 87 -4.41 -1.06 -12.81
C PHE A 87 -4.93 0.35 -12.51
N PRO A 88 -5.70 1.02 -13.41
CA PRO A 88 -6.17 2.38 -13.12
C PRO A 88 -7.07 2.44 -11.88
N ARG A 89 -7.90 1.40 -11.63
CA ARG A 89 -8.74 1.33 -10.43
C ARG A 89 -7.91 1.24 -9.15
N TYR A 90 -6.96 0.29 -9.10
CA TYR A 90 -6.20 0.01 -7.88
C TYR A 90 -5.06 1.00 -7.65
N LYS A 91 -4.56 1.65 -8.71
CA LYS A 91 -3.67 2.82 -8.59
C LYS A 91 -4.37 3.98 -7.91
N LYS A 92 -5.55 4.36 -8.41
CA LYS A 92 -6.36 5.42 -7.79
C LYS A 92 -6.66 5.10 -6.32
N TRP A 93 -7.03 3.86 -6.02
CA TRP A 93 -7.30 3.47 -4.64
C TRP A 93 -6.03 3.54 -3.76
N CYS A 94 -4.86 3.18 -4.30
CA CYS A 94 -3.58 3.31 -3.61
C CYS A 94 -3.29 4.77 -3.23
N ASP A 95 -3.50 5.72 -4.15
CA ASP A 95 -3.28 7.14 -3.90
C ASP A 95 -4.22 7.70 -2.82
N GLU A 96 -5.49 7.25 -2.83
CA GLU A 96 -6.50 7.65 -1.85
C GLU A 96 -6.26 7.02 -0.47
N TYR A 97 -5.77 5.77 -0.42
CA TYR A 97 -5.54 5.05 0.82
C TYR A 97 -4.30 5.55 1.55
N PHE A 98 -3.17 5.69 0.86
CA PHE A 98 -1.89 6.09 1.45
C PHE A 98 -1.74 7.63 1.55
N TRP A 99 -2.78 8.29 2.07
CA TRP A 99 -2.86 9.75 2.22
C TRP A 99 -2.83 10.19 3.69
N LEU A 100 -1.87 11.04 4.04
CA LEU A 100 -1.78 11.62 5.39
C LEU A 100 -2.72 12.83 5.49
N LYS A 101 -3.96 12.59 5.92
CA LYS A 101 -5.01 13.63 5.99
C LYS A 101 -4.61 14.88 6.78
N HIS A 102 -3.87 14.72 7.87
CA HIS A 102 -3.42 15.84 8.72
C HIS A 102 -2.20 16.61 8.16
N ARG A 103 -1.51 16.07 7.16
CA ARG A 103 -0.40 16.72 6.43
C ARG A 103 -0.82 17.23 5.06
N ASN A 104 -1.95 16.74 4.53
CA ASN A 104 -2.38 16.95 3.16
C ASN A 104 -1.31 16.53 2.14
N GLU A 105 -0.69 15.37 2.36
CA GLU A 105 0.34 14.80 1.47
C GLU A 105 0.16 13.27 1.32
N PRO A 106 0.51 12.68 0.17
CA PRO A 106 0.63 11.24 0.06
C PRO A 106 1.87 10.71 0.80
N ARG A 107 1.82 9.44 1.23
CA ARG A 107 2.95 8.78 1.89
C ARG A 107 4.15 8.62 0.96
N GLY A 108 3.88 8.24 -0.28
CA GLY A 108 4.86 7.94 -1.33
C GLY A 108 4.30 8.21 -2.72
N ILE A 109 4.80 7.49 -3.73
CA ILE A 109 4.41 7.67 -5.15
C ILE A 109 3.24 6.76 -5.58
N GLY A 110 2.58 6.10 -4.62
CA GLY A 110 1.51 5.14 -4.87
C GLY A 110 2.02 3.79 -5.35
N GLY A 111 1.17 3.10 -6.11
CA GLY A 111 1.33 1.71 -6.52
C GLY A 111 -0.03 1.11 -6.84
N VAL A 112 -0.35 -0.04 -6.27
CA VAL A 112 -1.70 -0.64 -6.36
C VAL A 112 -2.18 -1.06 -4.99
N PHE A 113 -3.47 -0.82 -4.71
CA PHE A 113 -4.13 -1.21 -3.48
C PHE A 113 -5.53 -1.75 -3.78
N PHE A 114 -5.87 -2.88 -3.17
CA PHE A 114 -7.20 -3.48 -3.24
C PHE A 114 -7.56 -4.12 -1.90
N ASP A 115 -8.84 -4.08 -1.58
CA ASP A 115 -9.45 -4.69 -0.40
C ASP A 115 -10.82 -5.23 -0.82
N ASP A 116 -11.41 -6.12 -0.01
CA ASP A 116 -12.74 -6.70 -0.24
C ASP A 116 -12.93 -7.35 -1.64
N PHE A 117 -11.86 -7.84 -2.27
CA PHE A 117 -11.93 -8.37 -3.64
C PHE A 117 -12.39 -9.84 -3.67
N HIS A 118 -13.59 -10.06 -4.22
CA HIS A 118 -14.23 -11.38 -4.34
C HIS A 118 -14.86 -11.62 -5.72
N TYR A 119 -14.80 -10.63 -6.62
CA TYR A 119 -15.46 -10.68 -7.92
C TYR A 119 -14.85 -11.74 -8.84
N GLY A 120 -15.69 -12.46 -9.58
CA GLY A 120 -15.24 -13.48 -10.53
C GLY A 120 -14.94 -14.85 -9.91
N GLY A 121 -15.28 -15.06 -8.63
CA GLY A 121 -15.05 -16.31 -7.92
C GLY A 121 -13.64 -16.41 -7.33
N PHE A 122 -13.43 -17.44 -6.49
CA PHE A 122 -12.20 -17.60 -5.73
C PHE A 122 -10.95 -17.64 -6.61
N ASP A 123 -10.97 -18.43 -7.69
CA ASP A 123 -9.82 -18.60 -8.57
C ASP A 123 -9.39 -17.28 -9.23
N HIS A 124 -10.36 -16.44 -9.63
CA HIS A 124 -10.06 -15.13 -10.19
C HIS A 124 -9.54 -14.15 -9.13
N ALA A 125 -10.13 -14.18 -7.94
CA ALA A 125 -9.67 -13.37 -6.81
C ALA A 125 -8.26 -13.75 -6.35
N PHE A 126 -7.96 -15.04 -6.33
CA PHE A 126 -6.63 -15.56 -6.06
C PHE A 126 -5.64 -15.23 -7.18
N ALA A 127 -6.06 -15.26 -8.45
CA ALA A 127 -5.22 -14.84 -9.57
C ALA A 127 -4.80 -13.36 -9.45
N LEU A 128 -5.67 -12.46 -8.97
CA LEU A 128 -5.30 -11.08 -8.64
C LEU A 128 -4.22 -11.02 -7.57
N GLN A 129 -4.40 -11.75 -6.46
CA GLN A 129 -3.43 -11.82 -5.38
C GLN A 129 -2.07 -12.35 -5.87
N GLN A 130 -2.07 -13.40 -6.71
CA GLN A 130 -0.86 -13.97 -7.28
C GLN A 130 -0.18 -13.00 -8.25
N ALA A 131 -0.93 -12.31 -9.10
CA ALA A 131 -0.37 -11.34 -10.04
C ALA A 131 0.39 -10.23 -9.32
N VAL A 132 -0.20 -9.66 -8.26
CA VAL A 132 0.46 -8.63 -7.44
C VAL A 132 1.64 -9.22 -6.66
N GLY A 133 1.47 -10.36 -5.98
CA GLY A 133 2.55 -10.98 -5.22
C GLY A 133 3.77 -11.36 -6.07
N ASN A 134 3.55 -11.96 -7.25
CA ASN A 134 4.63 -12.38 -8.15
C ASN A 134 5.36 -11.19 -8.77
N ALA A 135 4.68 -10.06 -8.97
CA ALA A 135 5.27 -8.85 -9.56
C ALA A 135 6.21 -8.09 -8.60
N PHE A 136 6.17 -8.39 -7.30
CA PHE A 136 6.89 -7.59 -6.29
C PHE A 136 8.40 -7.52 -6.53
N ASN A 137 9.04 -8.67 -6.78
CA ASN A 137 10.49 -8.70 -7.00
C ASN A 137 10.87 -7.97 -8.29
N ASP A 138 10.09 -8.13 -9.35
CA ASP A 138 10.32 -7.44 -10.62
C ASP A 138 10.13 -5.92 -10.47
N ALA A 139 9.19 -5.47 -9.64
CA ALA A 139 8.93 -4.07 -9.38
C ALA A 139 10.01 -3.42 -8.50
N TYR A 140 10.49 -4.12 -7.46
CA TYR A 140 11.31 -3.51 -6.41
C TYR A 140 12.81 -3.85 -6.49
N ALA A 141 13.18 -5.09 -6.80
CA ALA A 141 14.58 -5.50 -6.75
C ALA A 141 15.49 -4.73 -7.73
N PRO A 142 15.08 -4.43 -8.98
CA PRO A 142 15.89 -3.61 -9.89
C PRO A 142 16.15 -2.20 -9.36
N ILE A 143 15.19 -1.62 -8.64
CA ILE A 143 15.34 -0.30 -8.03
C ILE A 143 16.38 -0.37 -6.91
N VAL A 144 16.28 -1.36 -6.02
CA VAL A 144 17.28 -1.54 -4.95
C VAL A 144 18.68 -1.74 -5.52
N GLU A 145 18.83 -2.61 -6.52
CA GLU A 145 20.13 -2.88 -7.14
C GLU A 145 20.76 -1.62 -7.74
N ARG A 146 19.94 -0.76 -8.37
CA ARG A 146 20.38 0.50 -8.98
C ARG A 146 20.78 1.54 -7.93
N ARG A 147 20.12 1.56 -6.76
CA ARG A 147 20.25 2.65 -5.79
C ARG A 147 21.09 2.34 -4.56
N LYS A 148 21.25 1.06 -4.17
CA LYS A 148 21.91 0.66 -2.91
C LYS A 148 23.32 1.24 -2.70
N ASP A 149 24.07 1.46 -3.79
CA ASP A 149 25.45 1.96 -3.76
C ASP A 149 25.55 3.48 -4.01
N THR A 150 24.42 4.18 -4.13
CA THR A 150 24.39 5.64 -4.32
C THR A 150 25.02 6.33 -3.10
N PRO A 151 26.07 7.15 -3.27
CA PRO A 151 26.67 7.88 -2.16
C PRO A 151 25.66 8.78 -1.46
N TYR A 152 25.72 8.82 -0.14
CA TYR A 152 24.88 9.69 0.69
C TYR A 152 25.70 10.26 1.85
N GLY A 153 25.33 11.46 2.29
CA GLY A 153 25.91 12.13 3.45
C GLY A 153 24.91 12.30 4.58
N GLN A 154 25.27 13.15 5.54
CA GLN A 154 24.42 13.42 6.70
C GLN A 154 23.11 14.12 6.31
N ARG A 155 23.14 15.02 5.31
CA ARG A 155 21.95 15.71 4.81
C ARG A 155 20.91 14.71 4.29
N GLU A 156 21.35 13.77 3.46
CA GLU A 156 20.48 12.75 2.88
C GLU A 156 19.92 11.81 3.95
N ARG A 157 20.74 11.49 4.95
CA ARG A 157 20.32 10.69 6.10
C ARG A 157 19.28 11.43 6.95
N ASP A 158 19.47 12.70 7.24
CA ASP A 158 18.54 13.50 8.05
C ASP A 158 17.18 13.62 7.37
N TRP A 159 17.18 13.83 6.06
CA TRP A 159 15.95 13.83 5.25
C TRP A 159 15.25 12.47 5.24
N GLN A 160 15.99 11.37 5.05
CA GLN A 160 15.46 10.02 5.14
C GLN A 160 14.77 9.77 6.50
N LEU A 161 15.40 10.16 7.61
CA LEU A 161 14.84 10.01 8.95
C LEU A 161 13.57 10.86 9.14
N TYR A 162 13.55 12.06 8.57
CA TYR A 162 12.37 12.92 8.60
C TYR A 162 11.20 12.32 7.79
N ARG A 163 11.46 11.80 6.59
CA ARG A 163 10.43 11.10 5.78
C ARG A 163 9.98 9.79 6.42
N ARG A 164 10.86 9.06 7.10
CA ARG A 164 10.49 7.92 7.95
C ARG A 164 9.52 8.33 9.07
N GLY A 165 9.62 9.55 9.60
CA GLY A 165 8.61 10.12 10.50
C GLY A 165 7.21 10.16 9.89
N ARG A 166 7.08 10.51 8.60
CA ARG A 166 5.80 10.45 7.87
C ARG A 166 5.28 9.03 7.69
N TYR A 167 6.18 8.09 7.43
CA TYR A 167 5.82 6.67 7.34
C TYR A 167 5.23 6.17 8.67
N VAL A 168 5.85 6.54 9.80
CA VAL A 168 5.35 6.25 11.15
C VAL A 168 4.00 6.92 11.41
N GLU A 169 3.86 8.21 11.07
CA GLU A 169 2.58 8.93 11.20
C GLU A 169 1.45 8.24 10.46
N PHE A 170 1.68 7.78 9.23
CA PHE A 170 0.67 7.02 8.50
C PHE A 170 0.30 5.73 9.22
N ASN A 171 1.28 4.88 9.53
CA ASN A 171 1.01 3.56 10.08
C ASN A 171 0.36 3.61 11.46
N LEU A 172 0.73 4.57 12.32
CA LEU A 172 0.17 4.66 13.67
C LEU A 172 -1.13 5.47 13.75
N VAL A 173 -1.46 6.29 12.75
CA VAL A 173 -2.65 7.17 12.80
C VAL A 173 -3.72 6.74 11.81
N TRP A 174 -3.34 6.27 10.61
CA TRP A 174 -4.27 6.07 9.50
C TRP A 174 -4.36 4.63 8.99
N ASP A 175 -3.33 3.82 9.17
CA ASP A 175 -3.33 2.44 8.66
C ASP A 175 -4.35 1.57 9.42
N ARG A 176 -5.33 1.07 8.66
CA ARG A 176 -6.40 0.24 9.22
C ARG A 176 -5.86 -1.08 9.76
N GLY A 177 -4.87 -1.67 9.08
CA GLY A 177 -4.28 -2.96 9.47
C GLY A 177 -3.56 -2.88 10.81
N THR A 178 -2.76 -1.83 11.01
CA THR A 178 -2.08 -1.57 12.28
C THR A 178 -3.07 -1.35 13.43
N HIS A 179 -4.09 -0.51 13.23
CA HIS A 179 -5.12 -0.28 14.26
C HIS A 179 -5.85 -1.56 14.64
N PHE A 180 -6.35 -2.28 13.65
CA PHE A 180 -7.07 -3.53 13.87
C PHE A 180 -6.19 -4.55 14.59
N GLY A 181 -4.95 -4.76 14.15
CA GLY A 181 -4.04 -5.72 14.77
C GLY A 181 -3.76 -5.41 16.24
N LEU A 182 -3.52 -4.14 16.58
CA LEU A 182 -3.25 -3.73 17.96
C LEU A 182 -4.49 -3.82 18.86
N GLN A 183 -5.66 -3.45 18.33
CA GLN A 183 -6.92 -3.45 19.09
C GLN A 183 -7.49 -4.86 19.29
N SER A 184 -7.24 -5.77 18.35
CA SER A 184 -7.69 -7.18 18.43
C SER A 184 -6.77 -8.08 19.26
N GLY A 185 -5.68 -7.55 19.83
CA GLY A 185 -4.73 -8.35 20.61
C GLY A 185 -3.79 -9.21 19.75
N GLY A 186 -3.60 -8.85 18.49
CA GLY A 186 -2.61 -9.49 17.62
C GLY A 186 -1.18 -9.34 18.14
N ARG A 187 -0.25 -10.14 17.58
CA ARG A 187 1.16 -10.13 18.03
C ARG A 187 1.83 -8.80 17.69
N THR A 188 2.05 -7.96 18.71
CA THR A 188 2.61 -6.60 18.57
C THR A 188 3.89 -6.56 17.74
N GLU A 189 4.85 -7.45 18.00
CA GLU A 189 6.12 -7.53 17.27
C GLU A 189 5.95 -7.80 15.77
N SER A 190 4.88 -8.51 15.38
CA SER A 190 4.55 -8.73 13.97
C SER A 190 3.88 -7.50 13.35
N ILE A 191 2.99 -6.83 14.08
CA ILE A 191 2.25 -5.66 13.60
C ILE A 191 3.19 -4.45 13.43
N LEU A 192 4.07 -4.22 14.40
CA LEU A 192 5.00 -3.10 14.39
C LEU A 192 6.29 -3.37 13.58
N ALA A 193 6.38 -4.50 12.88
CA ALA A 193 7.48 -4.78 11.96
C ALA A 193 7.56 -3.75 10.80
N SER A 194 6.48 -2.99 10.55
CA SER A 194 6.46 -1.87 9.61
C SER A 194 7.22 -0.63 10.11
N MET A 195 7.56 -0.55 11.39
CA MET A 195 8.24 0.62 11.94
C MET A 195 9.71 0.69 11.46
N PRO A 196 10.17 1.86 10.97
CA PRO A 196 11.57 2.04 10.65
C PRO A 196 12.42 2.02 11.93
N PRO A 197 13.71 1.62 11.85
CA PRO A 197 14.59 1.55 13.01
C PRO A 197 14.84 2.91 13.67
N HIS A 198 14.81 3.98 12.87
CA HIS A 198 14.96 5.36 13.32
C HIS A 198 14.06 6.29 12.51
N ALA A 199 13.46 7.28 13.18
CA ALA A 199 12.69 8.35 12.58
C ALA A 199 12.90 9.64 13.40
N THR A 200 12.73 10.79 12.77
CA THR A 200 12.86 12.10 13.42
C THR A 200 11.65 12.99 13.11
N TRP A 201 11.34 13.87 14.07
CA TRP A 201 10.34 14.93 13.90
C TRP A 201 11.00 16.27 14.18
N ARG A 202 10.67 17.25 13.33
CA ARG A 202 11.18 18.62 13.44
C ARG A 202 10.01 19.58 13.44
N TYR A 203 10.01 20.50 14.40
CA TYR A 203 8.96 21.51 14.51
C TYR A 203 8.97 22.43 13.29
N ASN A 204 7.80 22.55 12.64
CA ASN A 204 7.54 23.44 11.50
C ASN A 204 8.63 23.43 10.40
N TRP A 205 9.18 22.26 10.11
CA TRP A 205 10.28 22.14 9.15
C TRP A 205 9.79 21.73 7.76
N ALA A 206 10.35 22.36 6.73
CA ALA A 206 10.23 22.02 5.32
C ALA A 206 11.62 22.09 4.66
N PRO A 207 11.87 21.33 3.58
CA PRO A 207 13.11 21.46 2.82
C PRO A 207 13.20 22.82 2.12
N ASP A 208 14.42 23.29 1.89
CA ASP A 208 14.65 24.54 1.15
C ASP A 208 14.25 24.36 -0.32
N ALA A 209 13.66 25.41 -0.92
CA ALA A 209 13.26 25.37 -2.32
C ALA A 209 14.44 25.11 -3.27
N GLY A 210 14.21 24.35 -4.34
CA GLY A 210 15.23 23.99 -5.31
C GLY A 210 16.21 22.90 -4.85
N THR A 211 15.97 22.28 -3.69
CA THR A 211 16.73 21.10 -3.25
C THR A 211 16.11 19.80 -3.77
N PRO A 212 16.88 18.70 -3.87
CA PRO A 212 16.32 17.39 -4.24
C PRO A 212 15.23 16.89 -3.26
N GLU A 213 15.27 17.33 -2.00
CA GLU A 213 14.24 17.05 -1.00
C GLU A 213 12.92 17.76 -1.30
N ALA A 214 12.98 19.04 -1.68
CA ALA A 214 11.80 19.78 -2.14
C ALA A 214 11.27 19.20 -3.46
N GLU A 215 12.15 18.80 -4.36
CA GLU A 215 11.79 18.19 -5.64
C GLU A 215 10.97 16.90 -5.47
N LEU A 216 11.32 16.05 -4.50
CA LEU A 216 10.52 14.87 -4.16
C LEU A 216 9.05 15.25 -3.92
N LEU A 217 8.81 16.23 -3.05
CA LEU A 217 7.47 16.63 -2.65
C LEU A 217 6.70 17.29 -3.79
N GLU A 218 7.38 18.13 -4.58
CA GLU A 218 6.75 18.89 -5.66
C GLU A 218 6.42 18.04 -6.89
N LYS A 219 7.33 17.14 -7.28
CA LYS A 219 7.25 16.44 -8.57
C LYS A 219 6.81 14.99 -8.48
N TYR A 220 7.14 14.30 -7.38
CA TYR A 220 6.97 12.86 -7.27
C TYR A 220 5.82 12.47 -6.33
N VAL A 221 5.69 13.17 -5.20
CA VAL A 221 4.72 12.83 -4.14
C VAL A 221 3.50 13.77 -4.24
N ASN A 222 2.86 13.78 -5.42
CA ASN A 222 1.77 14.70 -5.76
C ASN A 222 0.56 14.02 -6.46
N GLY A 223 0.49 12.68 -6.45
CA GLY A 223 -0.59 11.93 -7.09
C GLY A 223 -0.50 11.86 -8.63
N ARG A 224 0.68 12.14 -9.20
CA ARG A 224 0.95 12.05 -10.64
C ARG A 224 0.67 10.64 -11.20
N GLU A 225 0.24 10.60 -12.46
CA GLU A 225 0.22 9.38 -13.27
C GLU A 225 1.61 9.10 -13.85
N TRP A 226 2.10 7.87 -13.66
CA TRP A 226 3.44 7.46 -14.09
C TRP A 226 3.47 6.65 -15.39
N VAL A 227 2.35 6.00 -15.75
CA VAL A 227 2.19 5.18 -16.97
C VAL A 227 0.79 5.34 -17.57
#